data_AF-A0A2M6X515-F1
#
_entry.id   AF-A0A2M6X515-F1
#
_cell.length_a   1.000
_cell.length_b   1.000
_cell.length_c   1.000
_cell.angle_alpha   90.00
_cell.angle_beta   90.00
_cell.angle_gamma   90.00
#
_symmetry.space_group_name_H-M   'P 1'
#
loop_
_entity.id
_entity.type
_entity.pdbx_description
1 polymer ?
#
loop_
_entity_poly.entity_id
_entity_poly.type
_entity_poly.pdbx_seq_one_letter_code
_entity_poly.pdbx_strand_id
1 'polypeptide(L)'
;MEFAKVPEIVHSKFFRPLFNTAIFDGPVRVYFSQNLEAEALKVYFCVRDRLAPLFQNANENEASGHLFVMLYPNATTFGEVFDGITPFEVHELDGSIVLGLNSVSAVEQIEEICDRVVPRIQRDSASGEVILLSSIPS
;
A
#
# COMPACT_ATOMS: atom_id res chain seq x y z
N MET A 1 9.60 1.31 26.01
CA MET A 1 10.29 1.82 24.82
C MET A 1 10.24 0.69 23.81
N GLU A 2 9.15 0.64 23.06
CA GLU A 2 8.88 -0.44 22.11
C GLU A 2 9.66 -0.11 20.83
N PHE A 3 10.55 -1.02 20.45
CA PHE A 3 11.34 -0.86 19.23
C PHE A 3 10.39 -0.88 18.03
N ALA A 4 10.55 0.08 17.12
CA ALA A 4 9.80 0.14 15.87
C ALA A 4 9.72 -1.26 15.21
N LYS A 5 8.51 -1.84 15.16
CA LYS A 5 8.23 -3.08 14.45
C LYS A 5 8.68 -2.93 12.99
N VAL A 6 9.67 -3.70 12.56
CA VAL A 6 10.05 -3.87 11.15
C VAL A 6 10.35 -5.36 10.94
N PRO A 7 9.80 -6.08 9.92
CA PRO A 7 8.68 -5.78 9.02
C PRO A 7 7.68 -6.96 8.92
N GLU A 8 6.49 -6.86 9.53
CA GLU A 8 5.37 -7.81 9.30
C GLU A 8 5.12 -8.01 7.80
N ILE A 9 5.33 -6.98 6.98
CA ILE A 9 5.18 -7.07 5.53
C ILE A 9 6.15 -8.07 4.87
N VAL A 10 7.44 -8.12 5.24
CA VAL A 10 8.43 -8.99 4.58
C VAL A 10 8.20 -10.47 4.91
N HIS A 11 7.58 -10.75 6.05
CA HIS A 11 7.17 -12.10 6.44
C HIS A 11 5.74 -12.45 6.01
N SER A 12 5.00 -11.49 5.45
CA SER A 12 3.63 -11.70 4.98
C SER A 12 3.57 -12.36 3.60
N LYS A 13 2.38 -12.87 3.24
CA LYS A 13 2.11 -13.37 1.89
C LYS A 13 2.24 -12.30 0.80
N PHE A 14 2.20 -11.02 1.17
CA PHE A 14 2.24 -9.90 0.22
C PHE A 14 3.65 -9.56 -0.24
N PHE A 15 4.69 -10.02 0.44
CA PHE A 15 6.07 -9.76 0.05
C PHE A 15 6.62 -10.90 -0.81
N ARG A 16 7.39 -10.53 -1.83
CA ARG A 16 7.96 -11.45 -2.81
C ARG A 16 9.46 -11.21 -2.93
N PRO A 17 10.30 -12.25 -3.11
CA PRO A 17 11.75 -12.09 -3.27
C PRO A 17 12.17 -11.20 -4.45
N LEU A 18 11.29 -11.03 -5.44
CA LEU A 18 11.52 -10.14 -6.58
C LEU A 18 11.54 -8.65 -6.19
N PHE A 19 11.02 -8.28 -5.00
CA PHE A 19 11.07 -6.91 -4.49
C PHE A 19 12.47 -6.59 -3.95
N ASN A 20 13.41 -6.39 -4.87
CA ASN A 20 14.79 -6.09 -4.55
C ASN A 20 15.06 -4.58 -4.36
N THR A 21 14.05 -3.72 -4.54
CA THR A 21 14.13 -2.26 -4.36
C THR A 21 12.93 -1.76 -3.57
N ALA A 22 13.11 -0.65 -2.83
CA ALA A 22 12.01 0.01 -2.13
C ALA A 22 12.21 1.53 -2.02
N ILE A 23 11.09 2.27 -1.92
CA ILE A 23 11.04 3.70 -1.57
C ILE A 23 10.37 3.82 -0.21
N PHE A 24 11.04 4.49 0.74
CA PHE A 24 10.52 4.78 2.06
C PHE A 24 10.45 6.29 2.28
N ASP A 25 9.23 6.81 2.45
CA ASP A 25 8.99 8.23 2.76
C ASP A 25 7.80 8.34 3.72
N GLY A 26 8.03 8.89 4.91
CA GLY A 26 7.01 9.04 5.95
C GLY A 26 6.27 7.71 6.23
N PRO A 27 4.93 7.64 6.09
CA PRO A 27 4.15 6.42 6.26
C PRO A 27 4.15 5.50 5.01
N VAL A 28 4.66 5.97 3.87
CA VAL A 28 4.61 5.24 2.60
C VAL A 28 5.82 4.33 2.44
N ARG A 29 5.56 3.08 2.04
CA ARG A 29 6.56 2.03 1.79
C ARG A 29 6.25 1.36 0.46
N VAL A 30 6.96 1.72 -0.61
CA VAL A 30 6.76 1.11 -1.95
C VAL A 30 7.79 0.03 -2.18
N TYR A 31 7.37 -1.20 -2.47
CA TYR A 31 8.21 -2.35 -2.80
C TYR A 31 8.04 -2.75 -4.25
N PHE A 32 9.15 -2.92 -4.97
CA PHE A 32 9.14 -3.18 -6.41
C PHE A 32 10.43 -3.87 -6.86
N SER A 33 10.41 -4.40 -8.08
CA SER A 33 11.62 -4.90 -8.76
C SER A 33 12.35 -3.74 -9.43
N GLN A 34 13.68 -3.70 -9.38
CA GLN A 34 14.52 -2.62 -9.91
C GLN A 34 14.18 -2.19 -11.35
N ASN A 35 13.72 -3.11 -12.21
CA ASN A 35 13.32 -2.80 -13.58
C ASN A 35 12.01 -1.99 -13.71
N LEU A 36 11.31 -1.71 -12.61
CA LEU A 36 10.07 -0.92 -12.55
C LEU A 36 10.28 0.43 -11.85
N GLU A 37 11.51 0.95 -11.79
CA GLU A 37 11.81 2.17 -11.05
C GLU A 37 11.00 3.38 -11.53
N ALA A 38 10.86 3.54 -12.85
CA ALA A 38 10.08 4.64 -13.42
C ALA A 38 8.60 4.57 -13.03
N GLU A 39 8.01 3.38 -13.09
CA GLU A 39 6.64 3.11 -12.70
C GLU A 39 6.45 3.30 -11.18
N ALA A 40 7.39 2.81 -10.37
CA ALA A 40 7.37 2.94 -8.94
C ALA A 40 7.42 4.41 -8.50
N LEU A 41 8.19 5.26 -9.18
CA LEU A 41 8.21 6.70 -8.93
C LEU A 41 6.86 7.36 -9.25
N LYS A 42 6.23 7.00 -10.37
CA LYS A 42 4.89 7.51 -10.71
C LYS A 42 3.87 7.10 -9.65
N VAL A 43 3.90 5.83 -9.23
CA VAL A 43 3.05 5.32 -8.15
C VAL A 43 3.30 6.09 -6.86
N TYR A 44 4.56 6.22 -6.47
CA TYR A 44 4.96 6.90 -5.25
C TYR A 44 4.43 8.33 -5.20
N PHE A 45 4.61 9.15 -6.25
CA PHE A 45 4.11 10.52 -6.24
C PHE A 45 2.59 10.59 -6.10
N CYS A 46 1.86 9.76 -6.85
CA CYS A 46 0.40 9.72 -6.76
C CYS A 46 -0.09 9.30 -5.36
N VAL A 47 0.51 8.24 -4.80
CA VAL A 47 0.19 7.71 -3.48
C VAL A 47 0.54 8.71 -2.37
N ARG A 48 1.71 9.33 -2.46
CA ARG A 48 2.15 10.35 -1.51
C ARG A 48 1.17 11.52 -1.47
N ASP A 49 0.72 11.98 -2.63
CA ASP A 49 -0.14 13.17 -2.70
C ASP A 49 -1.60 12.86 -2.31
N ARG A 50 -2.11 11.66 -2.59
CA ARG A 50 -3.52 11.29 -2.36
C ARG A 50 -3.79 10.46 -1.10
N LEU A 51 -2.91 9.51 -0.78
CA LEU A 51 -3.14 8.54 0.29
C LEU A 51 -2.33 8.83 1.55
N ALA A 52 -1.08 9.29 1.44
CA ALA A 52 -0.24 9.55 2.62
C ALA A 52 -0.87 10.52 3.64
N PRO A 53 -1.63 11.57 3.25
CA PRO A 53 -2.31 12.44 4.22
C PRO A 53 -3.28 11.69 5.14
N LEU A 54 -3.83 10.54 4.71
CA LEU A 54 -4.72 9.71 5.54
C LEU A 54 -3.97 9.02 6.69
N PHE A 55 -2.66 8.85 6.54
CA PHE A 55 -1.76 8.21 7.51
C PHE A 55 -0.96 9.25 8.30
N GLN A 56 -1.03 10.53 7.94
CA GLN A 56 -0.39 11.61 8.69
C GLN A 56 -1.19 11.92 9.96
N ASN A 57 -0.50 12.02 11.09
CA ASN A 57 -1.11 12.36 12.37
C ASN A 57 -1.28 13.88 12.52
N ALA A 58 -2.35 14.32 13.20
CA ALA A 58 -2.40 15.67 13.77
C ALA A 58 -1.61 15.77 15.10
N ASN A 59 -1.34 14.64 15.77
CA ASN A 59 -0.58 14.54 17.01
C ASN A 59 0.47 13.42 16.87
N GLU A 60 1.75 13.77 16.89
CA GLU A 60 2.95 12.99 16.52
C GLU A 60 3.23 11.69 17.30
N ASN A 61 2.29 11.17 18.09
CA ASN A 61 2.49 9.95 18.89
C ASN A 61 2.32 8.67 18.05
N GLU A 62 3.41 8.28 17.38
CA GLU A 62 4.00 6.94 17.14
C GLU A 62 3.16 5.68 16.80
N ALA A 63 1.83 5.68 16.79
CA ALA A 63 1.02 4.49 16.50
C ALA A 63 0.29 4.52 15.15
N SER A 64 0.77 5.30 14.17
CA SER A 64 0.18 5.31 12.83
C SER A 64 0.72 4.15 12.00
N GLY A 65 -0.17 3.28 11.53
CA GLY A 65 0.17 2.24 10.57
C GLY A 65 0.83 2.76 9.29
N HIS A 66 1.41 1.85 8.53
CA HIS A 66 2.06 2.16 7.27
C HIS A 66 1.13 1.96 6.07
N LEU A 67 1.44 2.63 4.97
CA LEU A 67 0.90 2.32 3.66
C LEU A 67 1.96 1.55 2.86
N PHE A 68 1.80 0.24 2.79
CA PHE A 68 2.61 -0.65 1.97
C PHE A 68 2.04 -0.69 0.56
N VAL A 69 2.85 -0.33 -0.43
CA VAL A 69 2.48 -0.42 -1.85
C VAL A 69 3.36 -1.48 -2.50
N MET A 70 2.74 -2.55 -2.99
CA MET A 70 3.42 -3.70 -3.56
C MET A 70 3.22 -3.69 -5.08
N LEU A 71 4.25 -3.29 -5.84
CA LEU A 71 4.18 -3.21 -7.30
C LEU A 71 4.68 -4.51 -7.93
N TYR A 72 3.73 -5.35 -8.34
CA TYR A 72 4.04 -6.62 -8.97
C TYR A 72 4.38 -6.43 -10.45
N PRO A 73 5.44 -7.06 -10.98
CA PRO A 73 5.86 -6.87 -12.36
C PRO A 73 4.86 -7.40 -13.39
N ASN A 74 4.05 -8.38 -13.02
CA ASN A 74 3.09 -9.01 -13.92
C ASN A 74 1.94 -9.67 -13.15
N ALA A 75 0.87 -9.97 -13.88
CA ALA A 75 -0.34 -10.60 -13.36
C ALA A 75 -0.10 -11.97 -12.75
N THR A 76 0.90 -12.74 -13.22
CA THR A 76 1.22 -14.04 -12.62
C THR A 76 1.68 -13.87 -11.18
N THR A 77 2.67 -13.01 -10.94
CA THR A 77 3.21 -12.78 -9.59
C THR A 77 2.20 -12.12 -8.65
N PHE A 78 1.29 -11.31 -9.19
CA PHE A 78 0.17 -10.73 -8.45
C PHE A 78 -0.87 -11.81 -8.08
N GLY A 79 -1.25 -12.64 -9.05
CA GLY A 79 -2.24 -13.70 -8.91
C GLY A 79 -1.86 -14.78 -7.89
N GLU A 80 -0.56 -14.97 -7.66
CA GLU A 80 -0.05 -15.86 -6.62
C GLU A 80 -0.23 -15.33 -5.18
N VAL A 81 -0.63 -14.06 -5.02
CA VAL A 81 -0.89 -13.42 -3.70
C VAL A 81 -2.36 -13.09 -3.53
N PHE A 82 -2.97 -12.60 -4.61
CA PHE A 82 -4.35 -12.16 -4.68
C PHE A 82 -5.06 -13.02 -5.71
N ASP A 83 -6.07 -13.79 -5.30
CA ASP A 83 -6.81 -14.74 -6.16
C ASP A 83 -7.71 -14.02 -7.19
N GLY A 84 -7.12 -13.17 -8.06
CA GLY A 84 -7.87 -12.27 -8.94
C GLY A 84 -7.08 -11.71 -10.12
N ILE A 85 -7.83 -11.11 -11.05
CA ILE A 85 -7.34 -10.42 -12.26
C ILE A 85 -7.57 -8.90 -12.18
N THR A 86 -7.79 -8.39 -10.98
CA THR A 86 -8.05 -6.97 -10.72
C THR A 86 -6.78 -6.14 -10.94
N PRO A 87 -6.90 -4.85 -11.30
CA PRO A 87 -5.75 -3.97 -11.43
C PRO A 87 -5.08 -3.68 -10.07
N PHE A 88 -5.80 -3.83 -8.96
CA PHE A 88 -5.27 -3.68 -7.63
C PHE A 88 -6.11 -4.42 -6.59
N GLU A 89 -5.50 -4.67 -5.43
CA GLU A 89 -6.18 -5.13 -4.22
C GLU A 89 -5.74 -4.31 -3.01
N VAL A 90 -6.61 -4.22 -2.01
CA VAL A 90 -6.33 -3.52 -0.75
C VAL A 90 -6.63 -4.45 0.42
N HIS A 91 -5.69 -4.57 1.35
CA HIS A 91 -5.83 -5.39 2.55
C HIS A 91 -5.32 -4.65 3.79
N GLU A 92 -5.86 -5.03 4.94
CA GLU A 92 -5.31 -4.64 6.23
C GLU A 92 -4.24 -5.65 6.68
N LEU A 93 -3.21 -5.14 7.33
CA LEU A 93 -2.14 -5.92 7.96
C LEU A 93 -1.69 -5.21 9.23
N ASP A 94 -2.12 -5.70 10.39
CA ASP A 94 -1.68 -5.24 11.71
C ASP A 94 -1.75 -3.70 11.87
N GLY A 95 -2.92 -3.12 11.57
CA GLY A 95 -3.15 -1.67 11.63
C GLY A 95 -2.54 -0.86 10.49
N SER A 96 -1.90 -1.53 9.52
CA SER A 96 -1.37 -0.95 8.27
C SER A 96 -2.22 -1.35 7.07
N ILE A 97 -2.08 -0.62 5.97
CA ILE A 97 -2.75 -0.91 4.71
C ILE A 97 -1.74 -1.42 3.68
N VAL A 98 -2.11 -2.48 2.98
CA VAL A 98 -1.38 -3.05 1.85
C VAL A 98 -2.18 -2.79 0.57
N LEU A 99 -1.61 -1.99 -0.34
CA LEU A 99 -2.08 -1.78 -1.71
C LEU A 99 -1.23 -2.61 -2.66
N GLY A 100 -1.78 -3.70 -3.19
CA GLY A 100 -1.16 -4.48 -4.26
C GLY A 100 -1.53 -3.91 -5.61
N LEU A 101 -0.56 -3.65 -6.49
CA LEU A 101 -0.77 -3.19 -7.86
C LEU A 101 -0.38 -4.27 -8.86
N ASN A 102 -1.31 -4.58 -9.76
CA ASN A 102 -1.14 -5.61 -10.77
C ASN A 102 -0.51 -5.02 -12.04
N SER A 103 0.82 -5.09 -12.14
CA SER A 103 1.60 -4.73 -13.35
C SER A 103 1.66 -3.25 -13.71
N VAL A 104 2.43 -2.94 -14.76
CA VAL A 104 2.55 -1.61 -15.37
C VAL A 104 1.19 -1.07 -15.82
N SER A 105 0.27 -1.93 -16.28
CA SER A 105 -1.07 -1.50 -16.72
C SER A 105 -1.92 -0.94 -15.58
N ALA A 106 -1.70 -1.37 -14.33
CA ALA A 106 -2.33 -0.75 -13.18
C ALA A 106 -1.75 0.64 -12.89
N VAL A 107 -0.45 0.84 -13.16
CA VAL A 107 0.24 2.13 -12.96
C VAL A 107 -0.24 3.20 -13.94
N GLU A 108 -0.74 2.81 -15.12
CA GLU A 108 -1.44 3.73 -16.03
C GLU A 108 -2.70 4.31 -15.39
N GLN A 109 -3.39 3.53 -14.55
CA GLN A 109 -4.65 3.87 -13.89
C GLN A 109 -4.47 4.35 -12.44
N ILE A 110 -3.24 4.65 -12.01
CA ILE A 110 -2.92 4.88 -10.59
C ILE A 110 -3.76 5.99 -9.95
N GLU A 111 -4.10 7.03 -10.69
CA GLU A 111 -4.95 8.12 -10.18
C GLU A 111 -6.36 7.64 -9.85
N GLU A 112 -6.99 6.89 -10.77
CA GLU A 112 -8.31 6.28 -10.54
C GLU A 112 -8.25 5.27 -9.39
N ILE A 113 -7.18 4.48 -9.32
CA ILE A 113 -6.97 3.53 -8.23
C ILE A 113 -6.92 4.28 -6.89
N CYS A 114 -6.14 5.35 -6.78
CA CYS A 114 -6.09 6.17 -5.57
C CYS A 114 -7.49 6.70 -5.22
N ASP A 115 -8.25 7.24 -6.17
CA ASP A 115 -9.60 7.75 -5.93
C ASP A 115 -10.58 6.67 -5.44
N ARG A 116 -10.38 5.42 -5.88
CA ARG A 116 -11.17 4.27 -5.41
C ARG A 116 -10.69 3.72 -4.05
N VAL A 117 -9.43 3.95 -3.69
CA VAL A 117 -8.84 3.50 -2.43
C VAL A 117 -9.14 4.47 -1.30
N VAL A 118 -9.06 5.78 -1.54
CA VAL A 118 -9.35 6.84 -0.55
C VAL A 118 -10.62 6.57 0.27
N PRO A 119 -11.82 6.36 -0.32
CA PRO A 119 -13.05 6.18 0.45
C PRO A 119 -13.09 4.86 1.23
N ARG A 120 -12.19 3.90 0.94
CA ARG A 120 -12.10 2.62 1.64
C ARG A 120 -11.24 2.71 2.90
N ILE A 121 -10.44 3.77 3.04
CA ILE A 121 -9.54 3.94 4.17
C ILE A 121 -10.20 4.94 5.13
N GLN A 122 -10.47 4.49 6.35
CA GLN A 122 -10.94 5.37 7.42
C GLN A 122 -10.01 5.31 8.61
N ARG A 123 -10.09 6.34 9.45
CA ARG A 123 -9.37 6.39 10.71
C ARG A 123 -10.34 6.16 11.85
N ASP A 124 -10.05 5.19 12.70
CA ASP A 124 -10.80 5.02 13.93
C ASP A 124 -10.47 6.20 14.87
N SER A 125 -11.51 6.94 15.26
CA SER A 125 -11.37 8.10 16.14
C SER A 125 -10.99 7.73 17.57
N ALA A 126 -11.19 6.48 17.99
CA ALA A 126 -10.92 6.00 19.35
C ALA A 126 -9.49 5.44 19.50
N SER A 127 -9.01 4.63 18.55
CA SER A 127 -7.66 4.04 18.60
C SER A 127 -6.62 4.85 17.81
N GLY A 128 -7.07 5.71 16.89
CA GLY A 128 -6.19 6.41 15.96
C GLY A 128 -5.62 5.52 14.86
N GLU A 129 -6.06 4.25 14.77
CA GLU A 129 -5.63 3.30 13.75
C GLU A 129 -6.31 3.54 12.40
N VAL A 130 -5.66 3.09 11.34
CA VAL A 130 -6.20 3.13 9.99
C VAL A 130 -6.87 1.79 9.69
N ILE A 131 -8.16 1.84 9.35
CA ILE A 131 -8.99 0.67 9.08
C ILE A 131 -9.42 0.62 7.62
N LEU A 132 -9.49 -0.59 7.06
CA LEU A 132 -10.01 -0.82 5.72
C LEU A 132 -11.51 -1.15 5.78
N LEU A 133 -12.34 -0.33 5.15
CA LEU A 133 -13.75 -0.62 4.98
C LEU A 133 -13.93 -1.77 3.98
N SER A 134 -14.64 -2.81 4.41
CA SER A 134 -14.89 -4.04 3.64
C SER A 134 -15.92 -3.90 2.50
N SER A 135 -16.02 -2.70 1.90
CA SER A 135 -16.83 -2.27 0.72
C SER A 135 -17.94 -1.27 1.02
N ILE A 136 -18.03 -0.22 0.20
CA ILE A 136 -19.30 0.45 -0.12
C ILE A 136 -19.96 -0.40 -1.22
N PRO A 137 -21.22 -0.83 -1.08
CA PRO A 137 -21.92 -1.53 -2.16
C PRO A 137 -21.97 -0.64 -3.40
N SER A 138 -21.79 -1.28 -4.55
CA SER A 138 -21.84 -0.68 -5.90
C SER A 138 -23.11 0.12 -6.15
#